data_AF-A0A9D5WJC3-F1
#
_entry.id   AF-A0A9D5WJC3-F1
#
_cell.length_a   1.000
_cell.length_b   1.000
_cell.length_c   1.000
_cell.angle_alpha   90.00
_cell.angle_beta   90.00
_cell.angle_gamma   90.00
#
_symmetry.space_group_name_H-M   'P 1'
#
loop_
_entity.id
_entity.type
_entity.pdbx_description
1 polymer ?
#
loop_
_entity_poly.entity_id
_entity_poly.type
_entity_poly.pdbx_seq_one_letter_code
_entity_poly.pdbx_strand_id
1 'polypeptide(L)'
;ENGNEKKVRGDIDSIVKTIKNHGQPIDIESLHGMLTFESPSQIRGLASLSKKLANLKDVWGLAKWPTVNPKNIRDKIYVILAGNGKPMHFSDISKAIKESDFKRRNVTTQAIHNELIKDKRFVLIGRGIYALDSWGYSKGTVSDIIADILRKAGEPLHRDEIVRRVLKSRQVKETTILLNLQSKSMFKRVAKATYTIAEPQQ
;
A
#
# COMPACT_ATOMS: atom_id res chain seq x y z
N GLU A 1 25.22 42.55 -2.87
CA GLU A 1 25.16 41.07 -2.92
C GLU A 1 23.79 40.45 -2.59
N ASN A 2 22.74 41.21 -2.26
CA ASN A 2 21.42 40.69 -1.83
C ASN A 2 20.47 40.21 -2.95
N GLY A 3 20.89 40.27 -4.22
CA GLY A 3 20.05 39.90 -5.38
C GLY A 3 19.88 38.39 -5.54
N ASN A 4 20.93 37.62 -5.20
CA ASN A 4 20.94 36.17 -5.41
C ASN A 4 20.11 35.43 -4.36
N GLU A 5 20.14 35.85 -3.09
CA GLU A 5 19.34 35.23 -2.02
C GLU A 5 17.82 35.39 -2.23
N LYS A 6 17.38 36.57 -2.70
CA LYS A 6 15.96 36.80 -3.01
C LYS A 6 15.48 35.93 -4.17
N LYS A 7 16.32 35.76 -5.20
CA LYS A 7 16.03 34.90 -6.35
C LYS A 7 15.94 33.42 -5.94
N VAL A 8 16.94 32.93 -5.20
CA VAL A 8 16.97 31.56 -4.65
C VAL A 8 15.74 31.28 -3.80
N ARG A 9 15.31 32.23 -2.95
CA ARG A 9 14.12 32.07 -2.11
C ARG A 9 12.83 32.03 -2.95
N GLY A 10 12.74 32.85 -3.99
CA GLY A 10 11.63 32.82 -4.95
C GLY A 10 11.53 31.49 -5.71
N ASP A 11 12.68 30.96 -6.15
CA ASP A 11 12.76 29.66 -6.84
C ASP A 11 12.34 28.51 -5.92
N ILE A 12 12.78 28.53 -4.65
CA ILE A 12 12.34 27.56 -3.63
C ILE A 12 10.83 27.63 -3.40
N ASP A 13 10.26 28.83 -3.28
CA ASP A 13 8.83 28.99 -3.07
C ASP A 13 8.02 28.54 -4.30
N SER A 14 8.55 28.71 -5.52
CA SER A 14 7.99 28.14 -6.75
C SER A 14 7.94 26.61 -6.71
N ILE A 15 9.06 25.97 -6.36
CA ILE A 15 9.15 24.50 -6.21
C ILE A 15 8.13 24.01 -5.16
N VAL A 16 8.07 24.67 -4.00
CA VAL A 16 7.11 24.33 -2.93
C VAL A 16 5.67 24.46 -3.42
N LYS A 17 5.35 25.51 -4.20
CA LYS A 17 4.01 25.74 -4.74
C LYS A 17 3.63 24.68 -5.77
N THR A 18 4.54 24.29 -6.66
CA THR A 18 4.31 23.23 -7.65
C THR A 18 4.04 21.89 -6.99
N ILE A 19 4.88 21.48 -6.02
CA ILE A 19 4.66 20.25 -5.24
C ILE A 19 3.31 20.31 -4.48
N LYS A 20 2.99 21.46 -3.89
CA LYS A 20 1.72 21.65 -3.17
C LYS A 20 0.51 21.55 -4.11
N ASN A 21 0.59 22.11 -5.31
CA ASN A 21 -0.47 22.07 -6.32
C ASN A 21 -0.64 20.67 -6.92
N HIS A 22 0.46 19.94 -7.12
CA HIS A 22 0.43 18.55 -7.56
C HIS A 22 -0.25 17.64 -6.52
N GLY A 23 -0.12 17.95 -5.23
CA GLY A 23 -0.85 17.27 -4.16
C GLY A 23 -0.34 15.87 -3.81
N GLN A 24 0.62 15.33 -4.57
CA GLN A 24 1.30 14.07 -4.30
C GLN A 24 2.83 14.20 -4.44
N PRO A 25 3.63 13.32 -3.80
CA PRO A 25 5.07 13.31 -3.98
C PRO A 25 5.44 13.12 -5.45
N ILE A 26 6.49 13.81 -5.89
CA ILE A 26 6.90 13.85 -7.29
C ILE A 26 8.41 13.60 -7.38
N ASP A 27 8.83 12.81 -8.34
CA ASP A 27 10.25 12.61 -8.63
C ASP A 27 10.86 13.86 -9.27
N ILE A 28 12.19 13.98 -9.21
CA ILE A 28 12.90 15.17 -9.69
C ILE A 28 12.72 15.37 -11.19
N GLU A 29 12.67 14.30 -11.98
CA GLU A 29 12.54 14.37 -13.44
C GLU A 29 11.16 14.90 -13.83
N SER A 30 10.09 14.37 -13.22
CA SER A 30 8.73 14.88 -13.41
C SER A 30 8.59 16.32 -12.91
N LEU A 31 9.25 16.68 -11.80
CA LEU A 31 9.24 18.03 -11.26
C LEU A 31 9.99 19.01 -12.19
N HIS A 32 11.07 18.57 -12.84
CA HIS A 32 11.75 19.32 -13.89
C HIS A 32 10.86 19.54 -15.11
N GLY A 33 10.07 18.53 -15.52
CA GLY A 33 9.08 18.71 -16.58
C GLY A 33 7.99 19.75 -16.29
N MET A 34 7.71 20.04 -15.01
CA MET A 34 6.71 21.02 -14.57
C MET A 34 7.29 22.42 -14.32
N LEU A 35 8.62 22.57 -14.33
CA LEU A 35 9.31 23.80 -13.94
C LEU A 35 10.39 24.15 -14.96
N THR A 36 10.52 25.42 -15.32
CA THR A 36 11.51 25.88 -16.30
C THR A 36 12.89 26.10 -15.64
N PHE A 37 13.52 25.04 -15.10
CA PHE A 37 14.90 25.08 -14.61
C PHE A 37 15.87 24.44 -15.62
N GLU A 38 17.16 24.78 -15.56
CA GLU A 38 18.16 24.28 -16.52
C GLU A 38 18.48 22.79 -16.32
N SER A 39 18.41 22.30 -15.08
CA SER A 39 18.69 20.89 -14.80
C SER A 39 17.95 20.33 -13.57
N PRO A 40 17.66 19.01 -13.55
CA PRO A 40 17.20 18.27 -12.37
C PRO A 40 18.08 18.49 -11.12
N SER A 41 19.40 18.60 -11.31
CA SER A 41 20.38 18.82 -10.23
C SER A 41 20.20 20.17 -9.54
N GLN A 42 19.84 21.21 -10.28
CA GLN A 42 19.58 22.54 -9.73
C GLN A 42 18.33 22.53 -8.86
N ILE A 43 17.27 21.84 -9.30
CA ILE A 43 16.05 21.64 -8.50
C ILE A 43 16.37 20.87 -7.22
N ARG A 44 17.16 19.79 -7.31
CA ARG A 44 17.60 19.00 -6.14
C ARG A 44 18.35 19.88 -5.12
N GLY A 45 19.27 20.72 -5.60
CA GLY A 45 20.03 21.66 -4.78
C GLY A 45 19.11 22.64 -4.06
N LEU A 46 18.25 23.34 -4.80
CA LEU A 46 17.32 24.32 -4.24
C LEU A 46 16.32 23.68 -3.27
N ALA A 47 15.76 22.53 -3.64
CA ALA A 47 14.81 21.82 -2.80
C ALA A 47 15.43 21.33 -1.49
N SER A 48 16.70 20.91 -1.50
CA SER A 48 17.41 20.46 -0.30
C SER A 48 17.69 21.57 0.72
N LEU A 49 17.79 22.82 0.26
CA LEU A 49 17.92 24.00 1.13
C LEU A 49 16.61 24.35 1.86
N SER A 50 15.47 23.84 1.38
CA SER A 50 14.17 24.16 1.95
C SER A 50 13.81 23.28 3.14
N LYS A 51 13.64 23.89 4.32
CA LYS A 51 13.11 23.20 5.51
C LYS A 51 11.64 22.73 5.35
N LYS A 52 10.93 23.24 4.33
CA LYS A 52 9.53 22.88 4.05
C LYS A 52 9.41 21.63 3.19
N LEU A 53 10.49 21.21 2.55
CA LEU A 53 10.53 20.04 1.67
C LEU A 53 11.30 18.91 2.35
N ALA A 54 10.92 17.68 2.00
CA ALA A 54 11.67 16.49 2.34
C ALA A 54 11.70 15.59 1.11
N ASN A 55 12.70 14.73 1.04
CA ASN A 55 12.79 13.74 0.00
C ASN A 55 12.92 12.34 0.60
N LEU A 56 12.54 11.37 -0.21
CA LEU A 56 12.82 9.98 0.03
C LEU A 56 13.05 9.26 -1.30
N LYS A 57 14.20 8.60 -1.45
CA LYS A 57 14.58 7.89 -2.69
C LYS A 57 14.39 8.78 -3.93
N ASP A 58 14.84 10.02 -3.86
CA ASP A 58 14.68 11.06 -4.90
C ASP A 58 13.24 11.46 -5.24
N VAL A 59 12.24 11.04 -4.45
CA VAL A 59 10.88 11.57 -4.52
C VAL A 59 10.73 12.72 -3.53
N TRP A 60 10.36 13.90 -4.04
CA TRP A 60 10.22 15.13 -3.27
C TRP A 60 8.76 15.40 -2.89
N GLY A 61 8.58 15.95 -1.69
CA GLY A 61 7.28 16.28 -1.15
C GLY A 61 7.38 17.30 -0.04
N LEU A 62 6.21 17.71 0.49
CA LEU A 62 6.19 18.56 1.68
C LEU A 62 6.78 17.78 2.87
N ALA A 63 7.56 18.43 3.73
CA ALA A 63 8.14 17.82 4.93
C ALA A 63 7.09 17.29 5.93
N LYS A 64 5.83 17.72 5.77
CA LYS A 64 4.67 17.24 6.51
C LYS A 64 4.09 15.94 5.94
N TRP A 65 4.42 15.59 4.70
CA TRP A 65 3.87 14.41 4.04
C TRP A 65 4.56 13.14 4.52
N PRO A 66 3.80 12.16 5.02
CA PRO A 66 4.37 10.94 5.58
C PRO A 66 5.02 10.02 4.53
N THR A 67 4.71 10.22 3.26
CA THR A 67 5.31 9.51 2.12
C THR A 67 6.77 9.86 1.88
N VAL A 68 7.18 11.09 2.18
CA VAL A 68 8.57 11.56 2.03
C VAL A 68 9.29 11.74 3.37
N ASN A 69 8.53 11.84 4.46
CA ASN A 69 9.08 11.97 5.81
C ASN A 69 8.32 11.09 6.81
N PRO A 70 8.56 9.77 6.81
CA PRO A 70 7.84 8.83 7.66
C PRO A 70 8.32 8.94 9.12
N LYS A 71 7.64 9.81 9.89
CA LYS A 71 7.94 10.02 11.32
C LYS A 71 7.35 8.90 12.18
N ASN A 72 6.14 8.45 11.88
CA ASN A 72 5.43 7.44 12.66
C ASN A 72 5.62 6.03 12.07
N ILE A 73 5.37 5.01 12.89
CA ILE A 73 5.46 3.60 12.48
C ILE A 73 4.55 3.32 11.27
N ARG A 74 3.32 3.86 11.28
CA ARG A 74 2.34 3.73 10.17
C ARG A 74 2.87 4.28 8.85
N ASP A 75 3.51 5.44 8.90
CA ASP A 75 4.05 6.09 7.71
C ASP A 75 5.19 5.27 7.11
N LYS A 76 6.04 4.69 7.97
CA LYS A 76 7.11 3.78 7.54
C LYS A 76 6.53 2.52 6.88
N ILE A 77 5.51 1.92 7.48
CA ILE A 77 4.80 0.76 6.91
C ILE A 77 4.23 1.12 5.53
N TYR A 78 3.58 2.28 5.41
CA TYR A 78 3.00 2.74 4.15
C TYR A 78 4.07 2.87 3.07
N VAL A 79 5.20 3.53 3.37
CA VAL A 79 6.32 3.70 2.43
C VAL A 79 6.90 2.36 1.98
N ILE A 80 7.07 1.40 2.90
CA ILE A 80 7.58 0.07 2.57
C ILE A 80 6.60 -0.69 1.67
N LEU A 81 5.32 -0.71 2.02
CA LEU A 81 4.30 -1.38 1.21
C LEU A 81 4.14 -0.73 -0.17
N ALA A 82 4.06 0.61 -0.22
CA ALA A 82 3.94 1.38 -1.46
C ALA A 82 5.16 1.15 -2.37
N GLY A 83 6.38 1.17 -1.79
CA GLY A 83 7.61 0.93 -2.54
C GLY A 83 7.77 -0.51 -3.03
N ASN A 84 7.22 -1.49 -2.31
CA ASN A 84 7.25 -2.90 -2.75
C ASN A 84 6.18 -3.19 -3.82
N GLY A 85 5.04 -2.47 -3.80
CA GLY A 85 3.97 -2.63 -4.79
C GLY A 85 3.17 -3.93 -4.68
N LYS A 86 3.43 -4.76 -3.65
CA LYS A 86 2.76 -6.05 -3.42
C LYS A 86 2.48 -6.27 -1.93
N PRO A 87 1.45 -7.07 -1.58
CA PRO A 87 1.15 -7.39 -0.19
C PRO A 87 2.33 -8.08 0.50
N MET A 88 2.55 -7.80 1.77
CA MET A 88 3.67 -8.33 2.55
C MET A 88 3.21 -8.87 3.90
N HIS A 89 3.93 -9.86 4.43
CA HIS A 89 3.71 -10.33 5.79
C HIS A 89 4.22 -9.30 6.80
N PHE A 90 3.55 -9.14 7.95
CA PHE A 90 3.96 -8.16 8.97
C PHE A 90 5.41 -8.36 9.47
N SER A 91 5.89 -9.61 9.51
CA SER A 91 7.29 -9.93 9.83
C SER A 91 8.27 -9.39 8.78
N ASP A 92 7.91 -9.49 7.50
CA ASP A 92 8.74 -8.99 6.40
C ASP A 92 8.73 -7.46 6.36
N ILE A 93 7.58 -6.85 6.65
CA ILE A 93 7.47 -5.39 6.84
C ILE A 93 8.37 -4.94 7.99
N SER A 94 8.36 -5.67 9.12
CA SER A 94 9.24 -5.39 10.26
C SER A 94 10.72 -5.48 9.88
N LYS A 95 11.10 -6.51 9.13
CA LYS A 95 12.47 -6.68 8.64
C LYS A 95 12.87 -5.55 7.68
N ALA A 96 12.03 -5.22 6.69
CA ALA A 96 12.27 -4.15 5.74
C ALA A 96 12.41 -2.76 6.42
N ILE A 97 11.59 -2.49 7.46
CA ILE A 97 11.71 -1.26 8.25
C ILE A 97 13.04 -1.25 9.03
N LYS A 98 13.46 -2.39 9.59
CA LYS A 98 14.75 -2.50 10.30
C LYS A 98 15.95 -2.35 9.36
N GLU A 99 15.84 -2.79 8.12
CA GLU A 99 16.89 -2.67 7.11
C GLU A 99 16.95 -1.27 6.49
N SER A 100 15.83 -0.54 6.48
CA SER A 100 15.74 0.82 5.94
C SER A 100 16.46 1.89 6.78
N ASP A 101 16.87 2.99 6.14
CA ASP A 101 17.55 4.13 6.79
C ASP A 101 16.69 4.91 7.80
N PHE A 102 15.41 4.57 7.95
CA PHE A 102 14.50 5.19 8.93
C PHE A 102 14.70 4.70 10.37
N LYS A 103 15.85 4.07 10.67
CA LYS A 103 16.26 3.39 11.91
C LYS A 103 16.17 4.20 13.21
N ARG A 104 15.80 5.48 13.20
CA ARG A 104 15.87 6.37 14.39
C ARG A 104 15.07 5.90 15.62
N ARG A 105 14.19 4.90 15.51
CA ARG A 105 13.55 4.22 16.65
C ARG A 105 13.41 2.72 16.35
N ASN A 106 13.89 1.89 17.28
CA ASN A 106 13.64 0.45 17.26
C ASN A 106 12.13 0.21 17.37
N VAL A 107 11.53 -0.31 16.31
CA VAL A 107 10.13 -0.70 16.30
C VAL A 107 10.05 -2.20 16.49
N THR A 108 9.26 -2.66 17.46
CA THR A 108 9.01 -4.09 17.66
C THR A 108 8.02 -4.59 16.61
N THR A 109 8.16 -5.87 16.21
CA THR A 109 7.22 -6.50 15.27
C THR A 109 5.79 -6.48 15.80
N GLN A 110 5.61 -6.57 17.13
CA GLN A 110 4.31 -6.48 17.78
C GLN A 110 3.68 -5.09 17.64
N ALA A 111 4.48 -4.02 17.80
CA ALA A 111 3.99 -2.65 17.60
C ALA A 111 3.55 -2.45 16.14
N ILE A 112 4.30 -2.98 15.17
CA ILE A 112 3.92 -2.94 13.74
C ILE A 112 2.60 -3.66 13.52
N HIS A 113 2.41 -4.85 14.11
CA HIS A 113 1.16 -5.60 13.98
C HIS A 113 -0.04 -4.81 14.55
N ASN A 114 0.11 -4.20 15.73
CA ASN A 114 -0.96 -3.40 16.34
C ASN A 114 -1.29 -2.14 15.50
N GLU A 115 -0.27 -1.48 14.96
CA GLU A 115 -0.46 -0.29 14.11
C GLU A 115 -1.09 -0.66 12.75
N LEU A 116 -0.76 -1.83 12.19
CA LEU A 116 -1.38 -2.37 10.98
C LEU A 116 -2.88 -2.66 11.16
N ILE A 117 -3.29 -3.13 12.34
CA ILE A 117 -4.71 -3.39 12.67
C ILE A 117 -5.47 -2.08 12.90
N LYS A 118 -4.82 -1.08 13.51
CA LYS A 118 -5.45 0.18 13.93
C LYS A 118 -5.71 1.14 12.76
N ASP A 119 -4.89 1.11 11.72
CA ASP A 119 -5.02 2.02 10.57
C ASP A 119 -5.87 1.43 9.45
N LYS A 120 -6.85 2.20 8.97
CA LYS A 120 -7.74 1.78 7.87
C LYS A 120 -7.04 1.70 6.52
N ARG A 121 -5.86 2.32 6.37
CA ARG A 121 -5.06 2.29 5.13
C ARG A 121 -4.48 0.91 4.84
N PHE A 122 -4.43 0.02 5.84
CA PHE A 122 -3.92 -1.33 5.70
C PHE A 122 -5.06 -2.33 5.78
N VAL A 123 -5.05 -3.28 4.84
CA VAL A 123 -6.05 -4.34 4.74
C VAL A 123 -5.36 -5.66 4.98
N LEU A 124 -5.85 -6.42 5.97
CA LEU A 124 -5.44 -7.81 6.19
C LEU A 124 -6.09 -8.69 5.12
N ILE A 125 -5.27 -9.30 4.27
CA ILE A 125 -5.73 -10.15 3.15
C ILE A 125 -5.51 -11.65 3.39
N GLY A 126 -4.76 -12.01 4.44
CA GLY A 126 -4.37 -13.39 4.76
C GLY A 126 -3.71 -13.49 6.14
N ARG A 127 -3.25 -14.68 6.55
CA ARG A 127 -2.57 -14.91 7.84
C ARG A 127 -1.34 -14.00 7.99
N GLY A 128 -1.52 -12.85 8.63
CA GLY A 128 -0.47 -11.84 8.80
C GLY A 128 -0.04 -11.09 7.53
N ILE A 129 -0.76 -11.24 6.41
CA ILE A 129 -0.42 -10.55 5.15
C ILE A 129 -1.26 -9.28 5.03
N TYR A 130 -0.57 -8.15 4.88
CA TYR A 130 -1.17 -6.82 4.76
C TYR A 130 -0.93 -6.22 3.38
N ALA A 131 -1.92 -5.48 2.91
CA ALA A 131 -1.90 -4.73 1.66
C ALA A 131 -2.38 -3.29 1.89
N LEU A 132 -2.11 -2.39 0.94
CA LEU A 132 -2.69 -1.05 0.96
C LEU A 132 -4.15 -1.11 0.49
N ASP A 133 -5.02 -0.36 1.16
CA ASP A 133 -6.43 -0.20 0.80
C ASP A 133 -6.59 0.37 -0.62
N SER A 134 -5.69 1.28 -1.02
CA SER A 134 -5.64 1.89 -2.35
C SER A 134 -5.41 0.92 -3.51
N TRP A 135 -4.96 -0.31 -3.23
CA TRP A 135 -4.78 -1.33 -4.26
C TRP A 135 -6.07 -2.09 -4.60
N GLY A 136 -7.19 -1.73 -3.97
CA GLY A 136 -8.49 -2.36 -4.23
C GLY A 136 -8.62 -3.76 -3.64
N TYR A 137 -7.74 -4.14 -2.70
CA TYR A 137 -7.91 -5.38 -1.96
C TYR A 137 -9.06 -5.22 -0.95
N SER A 138 -10.13 -5.99 -1.13
CA SER A 138 -11.21 -6.06 -0.14
C SER A 138 -10.73 -6.75 1.14
N LYS A 139 -11.27 -6.30 2.28
CA LYS A 139 -11.12 -7.01 3.56
C LYS A 139 -11.62 -8.44 3.38
N GLY A 140 -10.71 -9.40 3.55
CA GLY A 140 -11.05 -10.81 3.42
C GLY A 140 -10.05 -11.61 2.56
N THR A 141 -9.99 -12.89 2.89
CA THR A 141 -9.27 -13.90 2.15
C THR A 141 -10.03 -14.30 0.88
N VAL A 142 -9.40 -15.07 0.00
CA VAL A 142 -10.10 -15.72 -1.12
C VAL A 142 -11.32 -16.51 -0.62
N SER A 143 -11.24 -17.08 0.59
CA SER A 143 -12.36 -17.77 1.25
C SER A 143 -13.54 -16.83 1.52
N ASP A 144 -13.30 -15.61 1.97
CA ASP A 144 -14.40 -14.67 2.28
C ASP A 144 -15.14 -14.25 1.00
N ILE A 145 -14.41 -14.11 -0.11
CA ILE A 145 -14.99 -13.84 -1.43
C ILE A 145 -15.82 -15.04 -1.91
N ILE A 146 -15.28 -16.27 -1.78
CA ILE A 146 -16.03 -17.49 -2.12
C ILE A 146 -17.30 -17.58 -1.26
N ALA A 147 -17.21 -17.28 0.04
CA ALA A 147 -18.32 -17.31 0.97
C ALA A 147 -19.38 -16.26 0.65
N ASP A 148 -18.98 -15.06 0.21
CA ASP A 148 -19.89 -14.00 -0.24
C ASP A 148 -20.59 -14.38 -1.56
N ILE A 149 -19.86 -14.98 -2.51
CA ILE A 149 -20.42 -15.50 -3.76
C ILE A 149 -21.47 -16.58 -3.48
N LEU A 150 -21.16 -17.53 -2.59
CA LEU A 150 -22.08 -18.61 -2.21
C LEU A 150 -23.31 -18.06 -1.45
N ARG A 151 -23.11 -17.10 -0.54
CA ARG A 151 -24.22 -16.44 0.18
C ARG A 151 -25.12 -15.63 -0.75
N LYS A 152 -24.55 -14.90 -1.71
CA LYS A 152 -25.32 -14.13 -2.72
C LYS A 152 -26.06 -15.03 -3.70
N ALA A 153 -25.48 -16.17 -4.04
CA ALA A 153 -26.15 -17.14 -4.90
C ALA A 153 -27.33 -17.82 -4.18
N GLY A 154 -27.22 -18.03 -2.86
CA GLY A 154 -28.27 -18.70 -2.07
C GLY A 154 -28.42 -20.19 -2.38
N GLU A 155 -27.60 -20.72 -3.29
CA GLU A 155 -27.63 -22.11 -3.74
C GLU A 155 -26.21 -22.69 -3.85
N PRO A 156 -26.05 -24.03 -3.79
CA PRO A 156 -24.76 -24.66 -4.01
C PRO A 156 -24.27 -24.44 -5.44
N LEU A 157 -23.03 -23.94 -5.59
CA LEU A 157 -22.44 -23.66 -6.89
C LEU A 157 -21.42 -24.71 -7.30
N HIS A 158 -21.34 -24.97 -8.61
CA HIS A 158 -20.27 -25.79 -9.17
C HIS A 158 -18.92 -25.08 -9.07
N ARG A 159 -17.86 -25.85 -8.84
CA ARG A 159 -16.47 -25.40 -8.70
C ARG A 159 -16.07 -24.41 -9.79
N ASP A 160 -16.34 -24.74 -11.04
CA ASP A 160 -15.90 -23.92 -12.18
C ASP A 160 -16.66 -22.57 -12.24
N GLU A 161 -17.91 -22.53 -11.78
CA GLU A 161 -18.69 -21.30 -11.67
C GLU A 161 -18.17 -20.43 -10.52
N ILE A 162 -17.81 -21.03 -9.38
CA ILE A 162 -17.15 -20.33 -8.27
C ILE A 162 -15.83 -19.74 -8.75
N VAL A 163 -14.99 -20.52 -9.45
CA VAL A 163 -13.73 -20.07 -10.02
C VAL A 163 -13.96 -18.87 -10.94
N ARG A 164 -14.91 -18.97 -11.88
CA ARG A 164 -15.24 -17.89 -12.81
C ARG A 164 -15.67 -16.61 -12.07
N ARG A 165 -16.52 -16.72 -11.05
CA ARG A 165 -17.00 -15.56 -10.26
C ARG A 165 -15.89 -14.96 -9.41
N VAL A 166 -15.02 -15.77 -8.80
CA VAL A 166 -13.88 -15.28 -8.02
C VAL A 166 -12.85 -14.59 -8.92
N LEU A 167 -12.55 -15.15 -10.09
CA LEU A 167 -11.63 -14.53 -11.06
C LEU A 167 -12.16 -13.19 -11.58
N LYS A 168 -13.49 -13.03 -11.70
CA LYS A 168 -14.11 -11.73 -12.02
C LYS A 168 -13.94 -10.72 -10.89
N SER A 169 -14.02 -11.15 -9.63
CA SER A 169 -13.92 -10.27 -8.47
C SER A 169 -12.49 -9.97 -8.03
N ARG A 170 -11.53 -10.87 -8.32
CA ARG A 170 -10.13 -10.74 -7.88
C ARG A 170 -9.19 -11.51 -8.80
N GLN A 171 -8.06 -10.90 -9.14
CA GLN A 171 -6.99 -11.57 -9.87
C GLN A 171 -6.23 -12.53 -8.94
N VAL A 172 -6.55 -13.82 -9.01
CA VAL A 172 -5.90 -14.90 -8.26
C VAL A 172 -5.70 -16.12 -9.16
N LYS A 173 -4.79 -17.02 -8.79
CA LYS A 173 -4.62 -18.28 -9.51
C LYS A 173 -5.77 -19.23 -9.19
N GLU A 174 -6.25 -19.96 -10.18
CA GLU A 174 -7.30 -20.98 -10.02
C GLU A 174 -6.93 -22.01 -8.93
N THR A 175 -5.68 -22.47 -8.91
CA THR A 175 -5.15 -23.39 -7.90
C THR A 175 -5.37 -22.88 -6.47
N THR A 176 -5.26 -21.57 -6.24
CA THR A 176 -5.51 -20.96 -4.93
C THR A 176 -6.98 -21.03 -4.54
N ILE A 177 -7.90 -20.87 -5.49
CA ILE A 177 -9.35 -20.98 -5.26
C ILE A 177 -9.70 -22.42 -4.89
N LEU A 178 -9.20 -23.39 -5.66
CA LEU A 178 -9.41 -24.82 -5.43
C LEU A 178 -8.87 -25.27 -4.07
N LEU A 179 -7.67 -24.82 -3.72
CA LEU A 179 -7.08 -25.11 -2.41
C LEU A 179 -7.95 -24.55 -1.28
N ASN A 180 -8.49 -23.34 -1.40
CA ASN A 180 -9.36 -22.77 -0.37
C ASN A 180 -10.70 -23.52 -0.27
N LEU A 181 -11.30 -23.95 -1.39
CA LEU A 181 -12.51 -24.78 -1.40
C LEU A 181 -12.33 -26.14 -0.70
N GLN A 182 -11.13 -26.72 -0.74
CA GLN A 182 -10.83 -28.02 -0.12
C GLN A 182 -10.28 -27.92 1.31
N SER A 183 -9.46 -26.90 1.59
CA SER A 183 -8.73 -26.79 2.86
C SER A 183 -9.51 -26.10 3.97
N LYS A 184 -10.63 -25.43 3.66
CA LYS A 184 -11.41 -24.67 4.63
C LYS A 184 -12.68 -25.41 5.03
N SER A 185 -12.83 -25.64 6.33
CA SER A 185 -14.03 -26.24 6.93
C SER A 185 -15.32 -25.43 6.70
N MET A 186 -15.19 -24.15 6.32
CA MET A 186 -16.33 -23.28 6.01
C MET A 186 -17.01 -23.59 4.66
N PHE A 187 -16.47 -24.49 3.85
CA PHE A 187 -17.10 -24.92 2.60
C PHE A 187 -17.39 -26.42 2.68
N LYS A 188 -18.64 -26.77 2.39
CA LYS A 188 -19.10 -28.17 2.37
C LYS A 188 -19.37 -28.58 0.94
N ARG A 189 -18.78 -29.70 0.51
CA ARG A 189 -19.11 -30.33 -0.75
C ARG A 189 -20.44 -31.10 -0.59
N VAL A 190 -21.43 -30.74 -1.38
CA VAL A 190 -22.77 -31.36 -1.34
C VAL A 190 -23.04 -32.30 -2.51
N ALA A 191 -22.32 -32.14 -3.62
CA ALA A 191 -22.42 -33.02 -4.78
C ALA A 191 -21.10 -33.07 -5.58
N LYS A 192 -21.11 -33.68 -6.77
CA LYS A 192 -19.94 -33.77 -7.65
C LYS A 192 -19.46 -32.37 -8.03
N ALA A 193 -18.31 -31.97 -7.48
CA ALA A 193 -17.72 -30.63 -7.64
C ALA A 193 -18.66 -29.45 -7.31
N THR A 194 -19.68 -29.66 -6.49
CA THR A 194 -20.62 -28.62 -6.04
C THR A 194 -20.41 -28.32 -4.56
N TYR A 195 -20.27 -27.03 -4.24
CA TYR A 195 -19.94 -26.54 -2.91
C TYR A 195 -21.02 -25.61 -2.39
N THR A 196 -21.28 -25.67 -1.07
CA THR A 196 -22.10 -24.72 -0.32
C THR A 196 -21.33 -24.17 0.87
N ILE A 197 -21.84 -23.11 1.49
CA ILE A 197 -21.30 -22.60 2.75
C ILE A 197 -21.65 -23.57 3.88
N ALA A 198 -20.65 -24.01 4.65
CA ALA A 198 -20.91 -24.74 5.88
C ALA A 198 -21.39 -23.71 6.91
N GLU A 199 -22.63 -23.85 7.38
CA GLU A 199 -23.11 -23.03 8.49
C GLU A 199 -22.17 -23.20 9.69
N PRO A 200 -21.88 -22.12 10.44
CA PRO A 200 -21.10 -22.25 11.65
C PRO A 200 -21.87 -23.18 12.61
N GLN A 201 -21.24 -24.29 13.01
CA GLN A 201 -21.67 -25.00 14.21
C GLN A 201 -21.62 -23.98 15.35
N GLN A 202 -22.79 -23.63 15.88
CA GLN A 202 -22.93 -22.89 17.13
C GLN A 202 -22.28 -23.66 18.28
#